data_AF-A0A4D7JZE3-F1
#
_entry.id   AF-A0A4D7JZE3-F1
#
_cell.length_a   1.000
_cell.length_b   1.000
_cell.length_c   1.000
_cell.angle_alpha   90.00
_cell.angle_beta   90.00
_cell.angle_gamma   90.00
#
_symmetry.space_group_name_H-M   'P 1'
#
loop_
_entity.id
_entity.type
_entity.pdbx_description
1 polymer ?
#
loop_
_entity_poly.entity_id
_entity_poly.type
_entity_poly.pdbx_seq_one_letter_code
_entity_poly.pdbx_strand_id
1 'polypeptide(L)'
;MIVSNARSKKAVDITSVESDPDSIKDASKNISSSPFSKQITLVEKRIQDFALESQDKFDLIVCNPPFFENHLKSDNKNTKAIHNDDLPYEDLVSIINKLLNEEGEAFIMYPHTK
;
A
#
# COMPACT_ATOMS: atom_id res chain seq x y z
N MET A 1 -0.35 2.21 -0.81
CA MET A 1 -0.72 0.89 -1.38
C MET A 1 -2.17 0.93 -1.84
N ILE A 2 -2.48 0.43 -3.04
CA ILE A 2 -3.86 0.35 -3.55
C ILE A 2 -4.32 -1.10 -3.44
N VAL A 3 -5.45 -1.34 -2.79
CA VAL A 3 -6.08 -2.65 -2.70
C VAL A 3 -7.47 -2.55 -3.32
N SER A 4 -7.88 -3.56 -4.08
CA SER A 4 -9.13 -3.49 -4.87
C SER A 4 -9.87 -4.82 -4.93
N ASN A 5 -11.19 -4.72 -4.96
CA ASN A 5 -12.12 -5.82 -5.09
C ASN A 5 -12.74 -5.77 -6.50
N ALA A 6 -12.18 -6.51 -7.47
CA ALA A 6 -12.92 -7.04 -8.61
C ALA A 6 -12.07 -7.86 -9.59
N ARG A 7 -12.70 -8.91 -10.13
CA ARG A 7 -12.27 -9.66 -11.34
C ARG A 7 -13.27 -9.59 -12.53
N SER A 8 -14.27 -8.70 -12.56
CA SER A 8 -15.20 -8.62 -13.72
C SER A 8 -15.91 -7.27 -13.91
N LYS A 9 -16.64 -7.11 -15.04
CA LYS A 9 -17.40 -5.95 -15.59
C LYS A 9 -18.36 -5.19 -14.64
N LYS A 10 -18.38 -5.46 -13.33
CA LYS A 10 -19.15 -4.74 -12.32
C LYS A 10 -18.34 -3.59 -11.71
N ALA A 11 -19.03 -2.69 -11.00
CA ALA A 11 -18.38 -1.65 -10.21
C ALA A 11 -17.33 -2.27 -9.28
N VAL A 12 -16.11 -1.77 -9.35
CA VAL A 12 -14.96 -2.20 -8.55
C VAL A 12 -14.90 -1.28 -7.34
N ASP A 13 -14.81 -1.84 -6.14
CA ASP A 13 -14.52 -1.06 -4.95
C ASP A 13 -13.01 -1.05 -4.71
N ILE A 14 -12.44 0.14 -4.65
CA ILE A 14 -11.00 0.38 -4.52
C ILE A 14 -10.76 1.05 -3.16
N THR A 15 -9.84 0.50 -2.39
CA THR A 15 -9.34 1.11 -1.16
C THR A 15 -7.88 1.53 -1.39
N SER A 16 -7.61 2.82 -1.35
CA SER A 16 -6.25 3.36 -1.39
C SER A 16 -5.80 3.61 0.05
N VAL A 17 -4.71 3.00 0.48
CA VAL A 17 -4.13 3.20 1.82
C VAL A 17 -2.84 4.00 1.67
N GLU A 18 -2.79 5.19 2.26
CA GLU A 18 -1.64 6.09 2.22
C GLU A 18 -1.43 6.74 3.59
N SER A 19 -0.18 6.87 4.02
CA SER A 19 0.16 7.49 5.32
C SER A 19 0.93 8.79 5.16
N ASP A 20 1.53 9.04 4.01
CA ASP A 20 2.27 10.28 3.75
C ASP A 20 1.29 11.46 3.49
N PRO A 21 1.32 12.53 4.29
CA PRO A 21 0.36 13.64 4.17
C PRO A 21 0.37 14.35 2.80
N ASP A 22 1.55 14.51 2.19
CA ASP A 22 1.66 15.14 0.87
C ASP A 22 1.06 14.23 -0.22
N SER A 23 1.36 12.93 -0.16
CA SER A 23 0.77 11.92 -1.04
C SER A 23 -0.74 11.76 -0.85
N ILE A 24 -1.25 11.86 0.38
CA ILE A 24 -2.70 11.87 0.69
C ILE A 24 -3.39 13.04 -0.02
N LYS A 25 -2.80 14.22 0.04
CA LYS A 25 -3.34 15.43 -0.60
C LYS A 25 -3.40 15.28 -2.11
N ASP A 26 -2.32 14.78 -2.72
CA ASP A 26 -2.26 14.54 -4.16
C ASP A 26 -3.22 13.43 -4.59
N ALA A 27 -3.30 12.32 -3.82
CA ALA A 27 -4.23 11.24 -4.05
C ALA A 27 -5.68 11.72 -3.97
N SER A 28 -6.04 12.50 -2.95
CA SER A 28 -7.38 13.08 -2.79
C SER A 28 -7.78 13.93 -3.99
N LYS A 29 -6.87 14.77 -4.49
CA LYS A 29 -7.10 15.58 -5.69
C LYS A 29 -7.30 14.70 -6.92
N ASN A 30 -6.46 13.69 -7.11
CA ASN A 30 -6.55 12.76 -8.23
C ASN A 30 -7.84 11.95 -8.20
N ILE A 31 -8.25 11.45 -7.04
CA ILE A 31 -9.50 10.73 -6.82
C ILE A 31 -10.68 11.64 -7.16
N SER A 32 -10.73 12.86 -6.62
CA SER A 32 -11.84 13.79 -6.87
C SER A 32 -12.01 14.16 -8.35
N SER A 33 -10.91 14.14 -9.12
CA SER A 33 -10.89 14.48 -10.54
C SER A 33 -11.12 13.25 -11.45
N SER A 34 -11.17 12.05 -10.87
CA SER A 34 -11.26 10.79 -11.59
C SER A 34 -12.71 10.39 -11.87
N PRO A 35 -13.01 9.74 -13.02
CA PRO A 35 -14.30 9.10 -13.25
C PRO A 35 -14.62 7.99 -12.23
N PHE A 36 -13.62 7.51 -11.49
CA PHE A 36 -13.76 6.48 -10.45
C PHE A 36 -13.91 7.05 -9.04
N SER A 37 -14.14 8.35 -8.88
CA SER A 37 -14.20 9.02 -7.56
C SER A 37 -15.15 8.36 -6.55
N LYS A 38 -16.26 7.78 -7.02
CA LYS A 38 -17.24 7.08 -6.19
C LYS A 38 -16.83 5.66 -5.78
N GLN A 39 -15.82 5.12 -6.45
CA GLN A 39 -15.33 3.75 -6.28
C GLN A 39 -14.08 3.70 -5.40
N ILE A 40 -13.42 4.83 -5.16
CA ILE A 40 -12.15 4.89 -4.44
C ILE A 40 -12.39 5.48 -3.04
N THR A 41 -12.12 4.67 -2.02
CA THR A 41 -12.02 5.11 -0.63
C THR A 41 -10.55 5.35 -0.30
N LEU A 42 -10.19 6.55 0.15
CA LEU A 42 -8.85 6.85 0.67
C LEU A 42 -8.82 6.62 2.18
N VAL A 43 -7.87 5.80 2.64
CA VAL A 43 -7.60 5.49 4.04
C VAL A 43 -6.26 6.10 4.41
N GLU A 44 -6.30 7.11 5.28
CA GLU A 44 -5.12 7.86 5.73
C GLU A 44 -4.44 7.16 6.92
N LYS A 45 -3.83 6.00 6.66
CA LYS A 45 -3.19 5.15 7.66
C LYS A 45 -1.95 4.47 7.09
N ARG A 46 -1.04 4.05 7.98
CA ARG A 46 0.01 3.11 7.60
C ARG A 46 -0.62 1.79 7.20
N ILE A 47 -0.07 1.13 6.19
CA ILE A 47 -0.60 -0.14 5.71
C ILE A 47 -0.50 -1.24 6.78
N GLN A 48 0.52 -1.20 7.63
CA GLN A 48 0.69 -2.09 8.78
C GLN A 48 -0.53 -2.01 9.72
N ASP A 49 -0.96 -0.78 10.04
CA ASP A 49 -2.09 -0.55 10.94
C ASP A 49 -3.41 -0.94 10.28
N PHE A 50 -3.60 -0.56 9.01
CA PHE A 50 -4.76 -0.98 8.23
C PHE A 50 -4.88 -2.52 8.17
N ALA A 51 -3.77 -3.21 7.91
CA ALA A 51 -3.75 -4.65 7.82
C ALA A 51 -4.09 -5.31 9.15
N LEU A 52 -3.70 -4.74 10.29
CA LEU A 52 -4.05 -5.27 11.61
C LEU A 52 -5.55 -5.19 11.89
N GLU A 53 -6.17 -4.06 11.54
CA GLU A 53 -7.59 -3.76 11.82
C GLU A 53 -8.56 -4.36 10.81
N SER A 54 -8.19 -4.38 9.52
CA SER A 54 -9.07 -4.81 8.44
C SER A 54 -9.37 -6.31 8.53
N GLN A 55 -10.64 -6.65 8.32
CA GLN A 55 -11.13 -8.01 8.09
C GLN A 55 -11.42 -8.27 6.60
N ASP A 56 -11.21 -7.25 5.77
CA ASP A 56 -11.50 -7.33 4.34
C ASP A 56 -10.41 -8.13 3.63
N LYS A 57 -10.83 -8.78 2.55
CA LYS A 57 -9.95 -9.48 1.63
C LYS A 57 -10.13 -8.94 0.23
N PHE A 58 -9.01 -8.88 -0.49
CA PHE A 58 -8.91 -8.24 -1.79
C PHE A 58 -8.57 -9.23 -2.90
N ASP A 59 -9.22 -9.05 -4.05
CA ASP A 59 -8.94 -9.84 -5.25
C ASP A 59 -7.66 -9.38 -5.95
N LEU A 60 -7.31 -8.10 -5.77
CA LEU A 60 -6.15 -7.48 -6.39
C LEU A 60 -5.48 -6.49 -5.44
N ILE A 61 -4.20 -6.68 -5.20
CA ILE A 61 -3.35 -5.74 -4.47
C ILE A 61 -2.31 -5.15 -5.42
N VAL A 62 -2.20 -3.82 -5.45
CA VAL A 62 -1.15 -3.09 -6.17
C VAL A 62 -0.35 -2.28 -5.17
N CYS A 63 0.91 -2.65 -4.99
CA CYS A 63 1.82 -1.98 -4.09
C CYS A 63 2.91 -1.23 -4.86
N ASN A 64 3.03 0.06 -4.59
CA ASN A 64 4.23 0.84 -4.87
C ASN A 64 4.96 1.05 -3.54
N PRO A 65 5.76 0.09 -3.06
CA PRO A 65 6.44 0.27 -1.79
C PRO A 65 7.41 1.46 -1.90
N PRO A 66 7.54 2.29 -0.84
CA PRO A 66 8.66 3.21 -0.75
C PRO A 66 9.94 2.37 -0.88
N PHE A 67 10.77 2.69 -1.86
CA PHE A 67 11.82 1.79 -2.30
C PHE A 67 12.79 1.51 -1.15
N PHE A 68 12.94 0.23 -0.85
CA PHE A 68 13.92 -0.34 0.05
C PHE A 68 15.34 0.02 -0.40
N GLU A 69 15.92 1.08 0.18
CA GLU A 69 17.37 1.24 0.18
C GLU A 69 17.96 0.27 1.21
N ASN A 70 18.03 -1.00 0.84
CA ASN A 70 18.75 -1.96 1.67
C ASN A 70 20.27 -1.70 1.51
N HIS A 71 20.93 -1.42 2.64
CA HIS A 71 22.38 -1.55 2.87
C HIS A 71 23.34 -0.48 2.31
N LEU A 72 23.45 0.65 3.02
CA LEU A 72 24.76 1.06 3.54
C LEU A 72 24.64 1.20 5.06
N LYS A 73 25.04 0.14 5.77
CA LYS A 73 25.39 0.21 7.18
C LYS A 73 26.39 1.36 7.36
N SER A 74 25.90 2.49 7.84
CA SER A 74 26.74 3.48 8.49
C SER A 74 26.45 3.39 9.97
N ASP A 75 27.37 2.78 10.70
CA ASP A 75 27.45 2.81 12.15
C ASP A 75 27.34 4.26 12.61
N ASN A 76 26.14 4.74 12.98
CA ASN A 76 25.97 5.95 13.80
C ASN A 76 24.53 6.07 14.33
N LYS A 77 24.33 5.49 15.52
CA LYS A 77 23.63 6.06 16.70
C LYS A 77 22.40 7.00 16.53
N ASN A 78 21.57 6.84 15.50
CA ASN A 78 20.27 7.55 15.37
C ASN A 78 19.11 6.62 14.99
N THR A 79 19.17 5.36 15.41
CA THR A 79 18.33 4.23 14.95
C THR A 79 16.88 4.20 15.46
N LYS A 80 16.35 5.26 16.08
CA LYS A 80 15.01 5.22 16.69
C LYS A 80 13.89 5.85 15.87
N ALA A 81 14.20 6.73 14.92
CA ALA A 81 13.18 7.41 14.10
C ALA A 81 12.96 6.73 12.74
N ILE A 82 13.97 6.02 12.23
CA ILE A 82 13.95 5.37 10.89
C ILE A 82 13.14 4.06 10.93
N HIS A 83 13.11 3.35 12.05
CA HIS A 83 12.40 2.06 12.16
C HIS A 83 10.86 2.15 12.13
N ASN A 84 10.25 3.33 12.17
CA ASN A 84 8.80 3.46 12.29
C ASN A 84 8.05 3.66 10.96
N ASP A 85 8.74 4.10 9.90
CA ASP A 85 8.13 4.44 8.62
C ASP A 85 8.55 3.52 7.47
N ASP A 86 9.61 2.72 7.65
CA ASP A 86 9.97 1.70 6.67
C ASP A 86 8.91 0.58 6.67
N LEU A 87 8.60 0.06 5.48
CA LEU A 87 7.75 -1.11 5.28
C LEU A 87 8.62 -2.29 4.88
N PRO A 88 9.07 -3.13 5.83
CA PRO A 88 9.96 -4.24 5.54
C PRO A 88 9.41 -5.23 4.49
N TYR A 89 10.29 -5.94 3.76
CA TYR A 89 9.84 -6.85 2.69
C TYR A 89 9.04 -8.01 3.28
N GLU A 90 9.51 -8.53 4.41
CA GLU A 90 8.80 -9.56 5.18
C GLU A 90 7.44 -9.06 5.66
N ASP A 91 7.37 -7.82 6.13
CA ASP A 91 6.10 -7.18 6.54
C ASP A 91 5.17 -6.99 5.35
N LEU A 92 5.68 -6.55 4.20
CA LEU A 92 4.92 -6.40 2.96
C LEU A 92 4.33 -7.74 2.51
N VAL A 93 5.12 -8.81 2.50
CA VAL A 93 4.65 -10.16 2.14
C VAL A 93 3.58 -10.64 3.14
N SER A 94 3.81 -10.42 4.44
CA SER A 94 2.85 -10.78 5.49
C SER A 94 1.52 -10.04 5.34
N ILE A 95 1.58 -8.73 5.06
CA ILE A 95 0.41 -7.88 4.81
C ILE A 95 -0.34 -8.33 3.56
N ILE A 96 0.37 -8.60 2.46
CA ILE A 96 -0.25 -9.11 1.24
C ILE A 96 -0.96 -10.42 1.53
N ASN A 97 -0.30 -11.39 2.18
CA ASN A 97 -0.93 -12.66 2.54
C ASN A 97 -2.16 -12.48 3.44
N LYS A 98 -2.10 -11.52 4.38
CA LYS A 98 -3.24 -11.21 5.26
C LYS A 98 -4.41 -10.59 4.51
N LEU A 99 -4.16 -9.72 3.53
CA LEU A 99 -5.19 -8.94 2.85
C LEU A 99 -5.66 -9.58 1.53
N LEU A 100 -4.91 -10.50 0.94
CA LEU A 100 -5.26 -11.11 -0.34
C LEU A 100 -6.24 -12.29 -0.15
N ASN A 101 -7.19 -12.41 -1.08
CA ASN A 101 -8.01 -13.62 -1.24
C ASN A 101 -7.15 -14.79 -1.72
N GLU A 102 -7.62 -16.03 -1.53
CA GLU A 102 -6.91 -17.25 -1.93
C GLU A 102 -6.58 -17.29 -3.43
N GLU A 103 -7.48 -16.78 -4.27
CA GLU A 103 -7.31 -16.65 -5.74
C GLU A 103 -6.94 -15.21 -6.16
N GLY A 104 -6.57 -14.36 -5.21
CA GLY A 104 -6.20 -12.97 -5.47
C GLY A 104 -4.82 -12.85 -6.12
N GLU A 105 -4.58 -11.71 -6.76
CA GLU A 105 -3.28 -11.36 -7.36
C GLU A 105 -2.65 -10.15 -6.67
N ALA A 106 -1.33 -10.16 -6.53
CA ALA A 106 -0.58 -9.03 -6.03
C ALA A 106 0.47 -8.58 -7.05
N PHE A 107 0.47 -7.28 -7.36
CA PHE A 107 1.45 -6.63 -8.22
C PHE A 107 2.27 -5.67 -7.38
N ILE A 108 3.59 -5.90 -7.34
CA ILE A 108 4.52 -5.08 -6.57
C ILE A 108 5.45 -4.39 -7.57
N MET A 109 5.44 -3.05 -7.55
CA MET A 109 6.34 -2.27 -8.40
C MET A 109 7.70 -2.17 -7.72
N TYR A 110 8.72 -2.72 -8.38
CA TYR A 110 10.11 -2.60 -7.95
C TYR A 110 10.88 -1.72 -8.94
N PRO A 111 11.82 -0.89 -8.45
CA PRO A 111 12.66 -0.10 -9.31
C PRO A 111 13.69 -1.05 -9.94
N HIS A 112 13.94 -0.88 -11.23
CA HIS A 112 14.96 -1.67 -11.91
C HIS A 112 16.35 -1.27 -11.38
N THR A 113 16.98 -2.15 -10.60
CA THR A 113 18.41 -2.03 -10.28
C THR A 113 19.21 -2.42 -11.52
N LYS A 114 20.07 -1.51 -12.00
CA LYS A 114 21.03 -1.79 -13.08
C LYS A 114 22.18 -2.63 -12.57
#